data_AF-A0A350XDW1-F1
#
_entry.id   AF-A0A350XDW1-F1
#
_cell.length_a   1.000
_cell.length_b   1.000
_cell.length_c   1.000
_cell.angle_alpha   90.00
_cell.angle_beta   90.00
_cell.angle_gamma   90.00
#
_symmetry.space_group_name_H-M   'P 1'
#
loop_
_entity.id
_entity.type
_entity.pdbx_description
1 polymer ?
#
loop_
_entity_poly.entity_id
_entity_poly.type
_entity_poly.pdbx_seq_one_letter_code
_entity_poly.pdbx_strand_id
1 'polypeptide(L)'
;MNADKNRYFTQFKPRSSTSSIARQGLKSLANSLSPLKRTEFRYLISRWVVNRSQTTAQFLCLTIAFCVYFSFSAIAATNPNQNPNPNQFPPNPLEIRTPDPLLPRTNRRRRLTDAERAALSVALEQLNTAAAAKLQAGDRVGAFEIWYRELRLRRYIGPLSEVQALGRVGAIALQQNSRQDVQIITKRLQIIQQELQKKPPVELELLRSLGTAYRQVNAPQLAVGIYEQILALARSQPDIPTVEATLLTLAEMNMSYFDYIKAADHYRELLRLAESRSDRVKQIAYLKQLAYIYDQGKQHQMAIKTKQQLIELSLTEQDLLQVPSLYLSIGSNYEALGLVEQAAQNYQEAYAFAYQREMFNLAKEALQKLANLFQSSNQPQQALSVYQILVSVNILAKDSYGIMNAYDQIGKLYLSLKDFPQALNAFQQGLEIAKQLQYREAYFSQQIEQVNKQAPQ
;
A
#
# COMPACT_ATOMS: atom_id res chain seq x y z
N MET A 1 52.42 0.53 -23.48
CA MET A 1 52.08 0.17 -24.88
C MET A 1 51.01 -0.92 -24.84
N ASN A 2 49.82 -0.59 -25.34
CA ASN A 2 48.69 -1.38 -25.89
C ASN A 2 48.44 -2.81 -25.38
N ALA A 3 47.30 -3.11 -24.75
CA ALA A 3 45.93 -3.20 -25.30
C ALA A 3 45.72 -4.45 -26.17
N ASP A 4 44.95 -5.44 -25.67
CA ASP A 4 43.62 -5.73 -26.22
C ASP A 4 42.89 -6.86 -25.46
N LYS A 5 41.65 -6.58 -25.06
CA LYS A 5 40.64 -7.51 -24.54
C LYS A 5 39.57 -7.71 -25.62
N ASN A 6 39.28 -8.94 -26.05
CA ASN A 6 37.93 -9.44 -26.40
C ASN A 6 37.94 -10.83 -27.09
N ARG A 7 37.24 -11.83 -26.52
CA ARG A 7 36.07 -12.54 -27.11
C ARG A 7 35.78 -13.95 -26.51
N TYR A 8 34.64 -14.02 -25.81
CA TYR A 8 33.55 -15.01 -25.74
C TYR A 8 33.71 -16.54 -26.01
N PHE A 9 33.26 -17.35 -25.03
CA PHE A 9 32.28 -18.49 -25.01
C PHE A 9 32.17 -19.43 -26.25
N THR A 10 31.99 -20.78 -26.19
CA THR A 10 31.14 -21.63 -25.33
C THR A 10 31.29 -23.14 -25.72
N GLN A 11 30.78 -24.03 -24.84
CA GLN A 11 29.97 -25.26 -25.10
C GLN A 11 30.54 -26.67 -24.84
N PHE A 12 30.13 -27.21 -23.69
CA PHE A 12 29.93 -28.63 -23.39
C PHE A 12 28.50 -29.07 -23.79
N LYS A 13 28.33 -30.34 -24.20
CA LYS A 13 27.04 -31.03 -24.47
C LYS A 13 27.00 -32.37 -23.71
N PRO A 14 25.81 -32.84 -23.29
CA PRO A 14 25.49 -34.26 -23.50
C PRO A 14 24.07 -34.53 -24.06
N ARG A 15 23.92 -35.69 -24.69
CA ARG A 15 22.71 -36.26 -25.35
C ARG A 15 21.77 -36.94 -24.33
N SER A 16 20.46 -36.97 -24.59
CA SER A 16 19.50 -37.87 -23.93
C SER A 16 18.58 -38.60 -24.91
N SER A 17 18.27 -39.85 -24.58
CA SER A 17 17.63 -40.94 -25.35
C SER A 17 16.10 -40.88 -25.42
N THR A 18 15.48 -39.75 -25.11
CA THR A 18 14.02 -39.60 -24.97
C THR A 18 13.26 -39.42 -26.28
N SER A 19 13.94 -39.29 -27.44
CA SER A 19 13.28 -38.95 -28.70
C SER A 19 12.65 -40.13 -29.46
N SER A 20 13.04 -41.37 -29.16
CA SER A 20 12.59 -42.56 -29.90
C SER A 20 11.16 -42.97 -29.50
N ILE A 21 10.87 -43.00 -28.20
CA ILE A 21 9.59 -43.46 -27.65
C ILE A 21 8.45 -42.47 -27.96
N ALA A 22 8.73 -41.16 -27.85
CA ALA A 22 7.76 -40.11 -28.17
C ALA A 22 7.35 -40.11 -29.66
N ARG A 23 8.26 -40.48 -30.57
CA ARG A 23 7.97 -40.57 -32.01
C ARG A 23 7.06 -41.75 -32.37
N GLN A 24 7.17 -42.88 -31.66
CA GLN A 24 6.30 -44.03 -31.89
C GLN A 24 4.88 -43.78 -31.36
N GLY A 25 4.73 -43.13 -30.20
CA GLY A 25 3.41 -42.77 -29.64
C GLY A 25 2.62 -41.79 -30.52
N LEU A 26 3.29 -40.76 -31.07
CA LEU A 26 2.64 -39.76 -31.94
C LEU A 26 2.23 -40.32 -33.30
N LYS A 27 2.95 -41.32 -33.84
CA LYS A 27 2.57 -42.00 -35.09
C LYS A 27 1.33 -42.89 -34.92
N SER A 28 1.17 -43.52 -33.76
CA SER A 28 -0.03 -44.30 -33.41
C SER A 28 -1.29 -43.42 -33.35
N LEU A 29 -1.22 -42.28 -32.65
CA LEU A 29 -2.31 -41.32 -32.51
C LEU A 29 -2.72 -40.64 -33.83
N ALA A 30 -1.77 -40.36 -34.72
CA ALA A 30 -2.10 -39.81 -36.03
C ALA A 30 -2.91 -40.79 -36.89
N ASN A 31 -2.73 -42.10 -36.69
CA ASN A 31 -3.36 -43.13 -37.50
C ASN A 31 -4.81 -43.47 -37.10
N SER A 32 -5.27 -43.06 -35.92
CA SER A 32 -6.66 -43.23 -35.47
C SER A 32 -7.58 -42.05 -35.82
N LEU A 33 -7.05 -40.98 -36.41
CA LEU A 33 -7.80 -39.79 -36.80
C LEU A 33 -8.32 -39.88 -38.25
N SER A 34 -9.49 -39.28 -38.49
CA SER A 34 -10.09 -39.16 -39.83
C SER A 34 -9.22 -38.29 -40.77
N PRO A 35 -9.33 -38.44 -42.11
CA PRO A 35 -8.42 -37.81 -43.06
C PRO A 35 -8.32 -36.28 -42.94
N LEU A 36 -9.45 -35.59 -42.70
CA LEU A 36 -9.49 -34.14 -42.50
C LEU A 36 -8.71 -33.69 -41.24
N LYS A 37 -8.79 -34.47 -40.15
CA LYS A 37 -8.15 -34.15 -38.87
C LYS A 37 -6.66 -34.51 -38.84
N ARG A 38 -6.23 -35.45 -39.68
CA ARG A 38 -4.83 -35.89 -39.80
C ARG A 38 -3.94 -34.78 -40.39
N THR A 39 -4.48 -33.95 -41.28
CA THR A 39 -3.76 -32.82 -41.91
C THR A 39 -3.58 -31.66 -40.94
N GLU A 40 -4.61 -31.31 -40.16
CA GLU A 40 -4.52 -30.31 -39.08
C GLU A 40 -3.57 -30.75 -37.96
N PHE A 41 -3.61 -32.03 -37.59
CA PHE A 41 -2.70 -32.58 -36.58
C PHE A 41 -1.23 -32.52 -37.01
N ARG A 42 -0.93 -32.80 -38.29
CA ARG A 42 0.42 -32.64 -38.85
C ARG A 42 0.85 -31.16 -38.91
N TYR A 43 -0.07 -30.27 -39.23
CA TYR A 43 0.17 -28.82 -39.23
C TYR A 43 0.52 -28.30 -37.82
N LEU A 44 -0.22 -28.73 -36.79
CA LEU A 44 0.02 -28.36 -35.39
C LEU A 44 1.36 -28.87 -34.85
N ILE A 45 1.77 -30.10 -35.20
CA ILE A 45 3.09 -30.63 -34.80
C ILE A 45 4.23 -29.85 -35.47
N SER A 46 4.07 -29.45 -36.73
CA SER A 46 5.10 -28.67 -37.43
C SER A 46 5.32 -27.28 -36.82
N ARG A 47 4.25 -26.69 -36.26
CA ARG A 47 4.29 -25.39 -35.57
C ARG A 47 4.81 -25.48 -34.12
N TRP A 48 4.73 -26.66 -33.52
CA TRP A 48 5.20 -26.92 -32.15
C TRP A 48 6.73 -27.03 -32.03
N VAL A 49 7.43 -27.37 -33.12
CA VAL A 49 8.91 -27.52 -33.12
C VAL A 49 9.65 -26.17 -33.08
N VAL A 50 8.97 -25.03 -33.25
CA VAL A 50 9.62 -23.73 -33.49
C VAL A 50 9.55 -22.75 -32.30
N ASN A 51 8.94 -23.07 -31.16
CA ASN A 51 8.92 -22.12 -30.05
C ASN A 51 9.11 -22.82 -28.70
N ARG A 52 10.34 -22.80 -28.19
CA ARG A 52 10.75 -23.53 -26.99
C ARG A 52 11.26 -22.57 -25.91
N SER A 53 10.34 -21.88 -25.24
CA SER A 53 10.59 -21.33 -23.90
C SER A 53 9.27 -21.01 -23.21
N GLN A 54 9.13 -21.54 -21.98
CA GLN A 54 8.02 -21.37 -21.04
C GLN A 54 6.74 -22.16 -21.33
N THR A 55 6.49 -23.20 -20.53
CA THR A 55 5.27 -23.41 -19.71
C THR A 55 5.19 -24.86 -19.23
N THR A 56 5.72 -25.13 -18.03
CA THR A 56 5.42 -26.35 -17.25
C THR A 56 4.12 -26.23 -16.44
N ALA A 57 3.31 -25.19 -16.66
CA ALA A 57 2.10 -24.91 -15.88
C ALA A 57 0.77 -25.18 -16.60
N GLN A 58 0.77 -25.65 -17.86
CA GLN A 58 -0.47 -25.85 -18.63
C GLN A 58 -0.92 -27.32 -18.79
N PHE A 59 -0.17 -28.29 -18.25
CA PHE A 59 -0.52 -29.71 -18.37
C PHE A 59 -1.37 -30.29 -17.22
N LEU A 60 -1.66 -29.52 -16.16
CA LEU A 60 -2.53 -29.99 -15.07
C LEU A 60 -4.02 -29.62 -15.25
N CYS A 61 -4.36 -28.70 -16.16
CA CYS A 61 -5.74 -28.23 -16.35
C CYS A 61 -6.55 -29.01 -17.40
N LEU A 62 -5.91 -29.85 -18.23
CA LEU A 62 -6.58 -30.55 -19.33
C LEU A 62 -7.05 -31.97 -18.99
N THR A 63 -6.66 -32.53 -17.84
CA THR A 63 -7.15 -33.85 -17.39
C THR A 63 -8.41 -33.77 -16.52
N ILE A 64 -8.72 -32.60 -15.94
CA ILE A 64 -9.93 -32.41 -15.12
C ILE A 64 -11.15 -32.03 -16.01
N ALA A 65 -10.93 -31.41 -17.17
CA ALA A 65 -12.00 -31.01 -18.08
C ALA A 65 -12.66 -32.19 -18.82
N PHE A 66 -12.04 -33.37 -18.86
CA PHE A 66 -12.55 -34.52 -19.60
C PHE A 66 -13.50 -35.42 -18.77
N CYS A 67 -13.47 -35.33 -17.43
CA CYS A 67 -14.36 -36.11 -16.55
C CYS A 67 -15.70 -35.42 -16.25
N VAL A 68 -15.87 -34.14 -16.63
CA VAL A 68 -17.12 -33.39 -16.38
C VAL A 68 -18.08 -33.44 -17.57
N TYR A 69 -17.62 -33.91 -18.74
CA TYR A 69 -18.41 -33.86 -19.98
C TYR A 69 -19.25 -35.12 -20.28
N PHE A 70 -19.19 -36.17 -19.45
CA PHE A 70 -19.89 -37.45 -19.72
C PHE A 70 -20.96 -37.86 -18.70
N SER A 71 -21.45 -36.93 -17.90
CA SER A 71 -22.47 -37.21 -16.86
C SER A 71 -23.69 -36.31 -16.98
N PHE A 72 -24.31 -36.21 -18.17
CA PHE A 72 -25.65 -35.62 -18.29
C PHE A 72 -26.46 -36.32 -19.37
N SER A 73 -27.09 -37.42 -18.98
CA SER A 73 -28.29 -37.92 -19.63
C SER A 73 -29.12 -38.66 -18.58
N ALA A 74 -30.14 -37.99 -18.03
CA ALA A 74 -31.46 -38.57 -17.74
C ALA A 74 -32.34 -37.61 -16.92
N ILE A 75 -33.42 -37.17 -17.57
CA ILE A 75 -34.82 -37.17 -17.09
C ILE A 75 -35.18 -36.27 -15.90
N ALA A 76 -35.96 -35.24 -16.24
CA ALA A 76 -36.82 -34.52 -15.32
C ALA A 76 -37.94 -35.43 -14.77
N ALA A 77 -37.98 -35.56 -13.46
CA ALA A 77 -39.19 -35.88 -12.69
C ALA A 77 -39.04 -35.23 -11.31
N THR A 78 -39.80 -34.16 -11.05
CA THR A 78 -39.80 -33.45 -9.77
C THR A 78 -40.52 -34.30 -8.73
N ASN A 79 -39.75 -34.85 -7.79
CA ASN A 79 -40.26 -35.56 -6.61
C ASN A 79 -40.25 -34.59 -5.42
N PRO A 80 -41.32 -34.44 -4.61
CA PRO A 80 -41.43 -33.34 -3.64
C PRO A 80 -40.63 -33.52 -2.34
N ASN A 81 -39.91 -34.64 -2.17
CA ASN A 81 -39.21 -34.98 -0.93
C ASN A 81 -37.75 -35.39 -1.19
N GLN A 82 -36.90 -34.44 -1.56
CA GLN A 82 -35.45 -34.62 -1.47
C GLN A 82 -34.85 -33.56 -0.55
N ASN A 83 -34.20 -34.03 0.52
CA ASN A 83 -33.34 -33.22 1.38
C ASN A 83 -32.29 -32.48 0.51
N PRO A 84 -31.98 -31.21 0.83
CA PRO A 84 -31.11 -30.39 -0.01
C PRO A 84 -29.72 -31.02 -0.16
N ASN A 85 -29.25 -31.11 -1.42
CA ASN A 85 -27.95 -31.64 -1.79
C ASN A 85 -26.84 -30.71 -1.26
N PRO A 86 -25.97 -31.17 -0.32
CA PRO A 86 -24.98 -30.31 0.34
C PRO A 86 -23.89 -29.76 -0.60
N ASN A 87 -23.83 -30.20 -1.85
CA ASN A 87 -22.88 -29.72 -2.87
C ASN A 87 -23.48 -28.73 -3.89
N GLN A 88 -24.76 -28.37 -3.77
CA GLN A 88 -25.34 -27.28 -4.55
C GLN A 88 -25.16 -25.96 -3.80
N PHE A 89 -24.29 -25.08 -4.29
CA PHE A 89 -24.27 -23.68 -3.84
C PHE A 89 -25.68 -23.09 -3.99
N PRO A 90 -26.19 -22.35 -2.99
CA PRO A 90 -27.52 -21.75 -3.09
C PRO A 90 -27.57 -20.84 -4.33
N PRO A 91 -28.71 -20.78 -5.05
CA PRO A 91 -28.91 -19.76 -6.08
C PRO A 91 -28.58 -18.41 -5.45
N ASN A 92 -27.85 -17.55 -6.16
CA ASN A 92 -27.41 -16.23 -5.66
C ASN A 92 -28.53 -15.63 -4.81
N PRO A 93 -28.34 -15.46 -3.48
CA PRO A 93 -29.45 -15.11 -2.59
C PRO A 93 -30.06 -13.77 -2.98
N LEU A 94 -29.31 -12.86 -3.60
CA LEU A 94 -29.84 -11.60 -4.12
C LEU A 94 -30.76 -11.74 -5.34
N GLU A 95 -30.88 -12.94 -5.94
CA GLU A 95 -31.69 -13.22 -7.12
C GLU A 95 -32.95 -14.05 -6.81
N ILE A 96 -33.23 -14.31 -5.53
CA ILE A 96 -34.47 -14.95 -5.10
C ILE A 96 -35.68 -14.07 -5.48
N ARG A 97 -36.65 -14.67 -6.19
CA ARG A 97 -37.86 -13.99 -6.70
C ARG A 97 -39.15 -14.36 -5.95
N THR A 98 -39.03 -15.03 -4.80
CA THR A 98 -40.18 -15.36 -3.97
C THR A 98 -40.86 -14.06 -3.50
N PRO A 99 -42.19 -13.93 -3.62
CA PRO A 99 -42.91 -12.74 -3.16
C PRO A 99 -42.66 -12.47 -1.67
N ASP A 100 -42.39 -11.21 -1.33
CA ASP A 100 -42.18 -10.81 0.07
C ASP A 100 -43.49 -10.26 0.66
N PRO A 101 -43.85 -10.63 1.90
CA PRO A 101 -45.04 -10.10 2.57
C PRO A 101 -45.01 -8.58 2.80
N LEU A 102 -43.83 -7.95 2.78
CA LEU A 102 -43.69 -6.49 2.88
C LEU A 102 -44.05 -5.75 1.58
N LEU A 103 -44.32 -6.47 0.49
CA LEU A 103 -44.73 -5.89 -0.79
C LEU A 103 -46.23 -6.10 -1.05
N PRO A 104 -46.93 -5.14 -1.67
CA PRO A 104 -48.32 -5.30 -2.05
C PRO A 104 -48.55 -6.55 -2.92
N ARG A 105 -49.56 -7.34 -2.58
CA ARG A 105 -49.89 -8.57 -3.34
C ARG A 105 -50.54 -8.28 -4.70
N THR A 106 -51.17 -7.11 -4.85
CA THR A 106 -51.89 -6.67 -6.05
C THR A 106 -50.99 -5.84 -6.97
N ASN A 107 -51.02 -6.13 -8.28
CA ASN A 107 -50.27 -5.41 -9.33
C ASN A 107 -48.75 -5.28 -9.07
N ARG A 108 -48.05 -6.42 -9.01
CA ARG A 108 -46.57 -6.53 -8.77
C ARG A 108 -45.66 -5.73 -9.70
N ARG A 109 -46.20 -5.17 -10.80
CA ARG A 109 -45.45 -4.35 -11.76
C ARG A 109 -45.62 -2.85 -11.54
N ARG A 110 -46.51 -2.41 -10.63
CA ARG A 110 -46.69 -0.98 -10.34
C ARG A 110 -45.57 -0.47 -9.46
N ARG A 111 -45.23 0.82 -9.61
CA ARG A 111 -44.36 1.53 -8.66
C ARG A 111 -45.08 1.67 -7.31
N LEU A 112 -44.34 1.56 -6.22
CA LEU A 112 -44.85 1.80 -4.87
C LEU A 112 -45.23 3.28 -4.70
N THR A 113 -46.30 3.55 -3.96
CA THR A 113 -46.65 4.93 -3.55
C THR A 113 -45.63 5.45 -2.52
N ASP A 114 -45.62 6.75 -2.27
CA ASP A 114 -44.71 7.35 -1.27
C ASP A 114 -44.95 6.81 0.13
N ALA A 115 -46.22 6.63 0.51
CA ALA A 115 -46.60 6.01 1.77
C ALA A 115 -46.12 4.55 1.87
N GLU A 116 -46.24 3.78 0.78
CA GLU A 116 -45.73 2.40 0.72
C GLU A 116 -44.21 2.34 0.80
N ARG A 117 -43.50 3.27 0.14
CA ARG A 117 -42.04 3.38 0.23
C ARG A 117 -41.58 3.75 1.63
N ALA A 118 -42.28 4.69 2.30
CA ALA A 118 -41.99 5.08 3.66
C ALA A 118 -42.18 3.92 4.64
N ALA A 119 -43.32 3.22 4.55
CA ALA A 119 -43.61 2.04 5.37
C ALA A 119 -42.58 0.92 5.14
N LEU A 120 -42.23 0.66 3.86
CA LEU A 120 -41.20 -0.32 3.52
C LEU A 120 -39.86 0.09 4.13
N SER A 121 -39.46 1.36 4.03
CA SER A 121 -38.18 1.85 4.57
C SER A 121 -38.06 1.58 6.08
N VAL A 122 -39.12 1.81 6.86
CA VAL A 122 -39.16 1.47 8.29
C VAL A 122 -38.98 -0.03 8.52
N ALA A 123 -39.70 -0.86 7.75
CA ALA A 123 -39.58 -2.32 7.85
C ALA A 123 -38.16 -2.81 7.50
N LEU A 124 -37.47 -2.16 6.54
CA LEU A 124 -36.10 -2.51 6.18
C LEU A 124 -35.09 -2.18 7.28
N GLU A 125 -35.27 -1.08 8.02
CA GLU A 125 -34.44 -0.78 9.19
C GLU A 125 -34.67 -1.81 10.33
N GLN A 126 -35.90 -2.29 10.49
CA GLN A 126 -36.21 -3.37 11.43
C GLN A 126 -35.54 -4.69 11.03
N LEU A 127 -35.55 -5.04 9.73
CA LEU A 127 -34.82 -6.21 9.22
C LEU A 127 -33.31 -6.09 9.51
N ASN A 128 -32.72 -4.92 9.26
CA ASN A 128 -31.31 -4.70 9.56
C ASN A 128 -31.00 -4.90 11.06
N THR A 129 -31.82 -4.32 11.94
CA THR A 129 -31.65 -4.47 13.40
C THR A 129 -31.78 -5.94 13.83
N ALA A 130 -32.75 -6.67 13.28
CA ALA A 130 -32.94 -8.09 13.57
C ALA A 130 -31.76 -8.95 13.08
N ALA A 131 -31.22 -8.65 11.89
CA ALA A 131 -30.02 -9.32 11.37
C ALA A 131 -28.80 -9.06 12.25
N ALA A 132 -28.59 -7.81 12.68
CA ALA A 132 -27.50 -7.46 13.59
C ALA A 132 -27.61 -8.21 14.94
N ALA A 133 -28.81 -8.30 15.51
CA ALA A 133 -29.05 -9.06 16.74
C ALA A 133 -28.76 -10.57 16.57
N LYS A 134 -29.12 -11.16 15.42
CA LYS A 134 -28.76 -12.55 15.10
C LYS A 134 -27.25 -12.74 15.00
N LEU A 135 -26.54 -11.82 14.36
CA LEU A 135 -25.09 -11.89 14.26
C LEU A 135 -24.44 -11.79 15.66
N GLN A 136 -24.92 -10.89 16.51
CA GLN A 136 -24.47 -10.77 17.90
C GLN A 136 -24.73 -12.05 18.73
N ALA A 137 -25.83 -12.74 18.45
CA ALA A 137 -26.15 -14.04 19.05
C ALA A 137 -25.35 -15.22 18.45
N GLY A 138 -24.46 -14.98 17.49
CA GLY A 138 -23.64 -16.00 16.82
C GLY A 138 -24.32 -16.70 15.64
N ASP A 139 -25.59 -16.40 15.36
CA ASP A 139 -26.31 -16.91 14.18
C ASP A 139 -25.96 -16.11 12.93
N ARG A 140 -24.77 -16.37 12.41
CA ARG A 140 -24.26 -15.71 11.19
C ARG A 140 -25.12 -16.02 9.97
N VAL A 141 -25.53 -17.28 9.79
CA VAL A 141 -26.29 -17.69 8.60
C VAL A 141 -27.63 -16.98 8.58
N GLY A 142 -28.38 -17.02 9.69
CA GLY A 142 -29.66 -16.32 9.79
C GLY A 142 -29.54 -14.80 9.68
N ALA A 143 -28.44 -14.20 10.17
CA ALA A 143 -28.18 -12.78 9.99
C ALA A 143 -28.05 -12.40 8.50
N PHE A 144 -27.22 -13.13 7.74
CA PHE A 144 -27.04 -12.88 6.32
C PHE A 144 -28.29 -13.20 5.50
N GLU A 145 -29.09 -14.20 5.86
CA GLU A 145 -30.39 -14.45 5.22
C GLU A 145 -31.34 -13.24 5.33
N ILE A 146 -31.42 -12.64 6.52
CA ILE A 146 -32.23 -11.43 6.74
C ILE A 146 -31.67 -10.24 5.96
N TRP A 147 -30.34 -10.02 5.97
CA TRP A 147 -29.74 -8.96 5.17
C TRP A 147 -29.94 -9.18 3.67
N TYR A 148 -29.82 -10.40 3.15
CA TYR A 148 -30.11 -10.67 1.74
C TYR A 148 -31.55 -10.35 1.37
N ARG A 149 -32.50 -10.64 2.27
CA ARG A 149 -33.90 -10.22 2.12
C ARG A 149 -34.02 -8.70 2.08
N GLU A 150 -33.41 -8.00 3.03
CA GLU A 150 -33.40 -6.53 3.08
C GLU A 150 -32.85 -5.93 1.77
N LEU A 151 -31.67 -6.39 1.33
CA LEU A 151 -30.98 -5.90 0.14
C LEU A 151 -31.84 -6.05 -1.12
N ARG A 152 -32.54 -7.19 -1.29
CA ARG A 152 -33.50 -7.37 -2.40
C ARG A 152 -34.64 -6.37 -2.35
N LEU A 153 -35.15 -6.05 -1.16
CA LEU A 153 -36.28 -5.14 -0.99
C LEU A 153 -35.89 -3.67 -1.17
N ARG A 154 -34.65 -3.28 -0.85
CA ARG A 154 -34.12 -1.93 -1.11
C ARG A 154 -34.21 -1.52 -2.59
N ARG A 155 -34.22 -2.49 -3.51
CA ARG A 155 -34.45 -2.29 -4.96
C ARG A 155 -35.76 -1.56 -5.27
N TYR A 156 -36.79 -1.73 -4.43
CA TYR A 156 -38.10 -1.07 -4.59
C TYR A 156 -38.12 0.36 -4.04
N ILE A 157 -37.14 0.73 -3.22
CA ILE A 157 -36.96 2.11 -2.73
C ILE A 157 -36.19 2.92 -3.77
N GLY A 158 -35.05 2.40 -4.24
CA GLY A 158 -34.22 3.01 -5.27
C GLY A 158 -32.75 2.58 -5.21
N PRO A 159 -31.98 2.87 -6.27
CA PRO A 159 -30.58 2.42 -6.38
C PRO A 159 -29.69 3.01 -5.28
N LEU A 160 -29.94 4.24 -4.83
CA LEU A 160 -29.20 4.87 -3.74
C LEU A 160 -29.32 4.06 -2.44
N SER A 161 -30.55 3.71 -2.05
CA SER A 161 -30.81 2.93 -0.85
C SER A 161 -30.24 1.50 -0.95
N GLU A 162 -30.31 0.89 -2.13
CA GLU A 162 -29.71 -0.43 -2.37
C GLU A 162 -28.18 -0.41 -2.22
N VAL A 163 -27.50 0.54 -2.86
CA VAL A 163 -26.04 0.66 -2.85
C VAL A 163 -25.50 0.92 -1.44
N GLN A 164 -26.13 1.82 -0.68
CA GLN A 164 -25.76 2.10 0.71
C GLN A 164 -25.88 0.86 1.59
N ALA A 165 -26.97 0.11 1.46
CA ALA A 165 -27.18 -1.12 2.20
C ALA A 165 -26.19 -2.22 1.78
N LEU A 166 -25.91 -2.37 0.48
CA LEU A 166 -24.91 -3.31 -0.04
C LEU A 166 -23.53 -3.03 0.52
N GLY A 167 -23.11 -1.76 0.53
CA GLY A 167 -21.85 -1.34 1.14
C GLY A 167 -21.77 -1.70 2.63
N ARG A 168 -22.80 -1.36 3.40
CA ARG A 168 -22.88 -1.70 4.84
C ARG A 168 -22.78 -3.21 5.08
N VAL A 169 -23.62 -4.01 4.44
CA VAL A 169 -23.64 -5.47 4.63
C VAL A 169 -22.34 -6.09 4.12
N GLY A 170 -21.74 -5.55 3.06
CA GLY A 170 -20.46 -6.01 2.55
C GLY A 170 -19.28 -5.71 3.48
N ALA A 171 -19.28 -4.56 4.18
CA ALA A 171 -18.31 -4.29 5.23
C ALA A 171 -18.44 -5.28 6.40
N ILE A 172 -19.67 -5.60 6.81
CA ILE A 172 -19.93 -6.63 7.82
C ILE A 172 -19.44 -8.00 7.34
N ALA A 173 -19.68 -8.35 6.07
CA ALA A 173 -19.19 -9.58 5.48
C ALA A 173 -17.66 -9.70 5.51
N LEU A 174 -16.92 -8.61 5.25
CA LEU A 174 -15.47 -8.59 5.41
C LEU A 174 -15.03 -8.83 6.86
N GLN A 175 -15.65 -8.13 7.83
CA GLN A 175 -15.34 -8.30 9.25
C GLN A 175 -15.57 -9.74 9.73
N GLN A 176 -16.58 -10.41 9.16
CA GLN A 176 -16.90 -11.81 9.44
C GLN A 176 -16.07 -12.82 8.62
N ASN A 177 -15.08 -12.37 7.86
CA ASN A 177 -14.29 -13.19 6.92
C ASN A 177 -15.16 -13.98 5.92
N SER A 178 -16.31 -13.43 5.53
CA SER A 178 -17.24 -14.06 4.60
C SER A 178 -16.93 -13.75 3.14
N ARG A 179 -15.95 -14.47 2.58
CA ARG A 179 -15.52 -14.25 1.19
C ARG A 179 -16.65 -14.39 0.17
N GLN A 180 -17.54 -15.36 0.36
CA GLN A 180 -18.66 -15.60 -0.56
C GLN A 180 -19.67 -14.44 -0.53
N ASP A 181 -20.04 -13.96 0.66
CA ASP A 181 -21.00 -12.85 0.78
C ASP A 181 -20.42 -11.55 0.19
N VAL A 182 -19.13 -11.29 0.43
CA VAL A 182 -18.41 -10.16 -0.19
C VAL A 182 -18.44 -10.26 -1.72
N GLN A 183 -18.19 -11.44 -2.29
CA GLN A 183 -18.25 -11.64 -3.75
C GLN A 183 -19.65 -11.41 -4.32
N ILE A 184 -20.69 -11.94 -3.66
CA ILE A 184 -22.09 -11.76 -4.07
C ILE A 184 -22.47 -10.27 -4.08
N ILE A 185 -22.15 -9.57 -2.99
CA ILE A 185 -22.45 -8.15 -2.81
C ILE A 185 -21.66 -7.30 -3.83
N THR A 186 -20.36 -7.57 -3.99
CA THR A 186 -19.51 -6.85 -4.95
C THR A 186 -20.01 -7.04 -6.38
N LYS A 187 -20.43 -8.26 -6.75
CA LYS A 187 -21.01 -8.53 -8.07
C LYS A 187 -22.32 -7.75 -8.28
N ARG A 188 -23.16 -7.61 -7.24
CA ARG A 188 -24.37 -6.79 -7.36
C ARG A 188 -24.03 -5.30 -7.54
N LEU A 189 -23.05 -4.76 -6.80
CA LEU A 189 -22.57 -3.39 -6.99
C LEU A 189 -22.09 -3.16 -8.45
N GLN A 190 -21.37 -4.11 -9.03
CA GLN A 190 -20.94 -4.06 -10.43
C GLN A 190 -22.10 -4.06 -11.42
N ILE A 191 -23.14 -4.86 -11.16
CA ILE A 191 -24.35 -4.87 -12.01
C ILE A 191 -25.04 -3.50 -11.94
N ILE A 192 -25.20 -2.91 -10.75
CA ILE A 192 -25.78 -1.58 -10.57
C ILE A 192 -24.94 -0.54 -11.34
N GLN A 193 -23.61 -0.59 -11.21
CA GLN A 193 -22.70 0.29 -11.98
C GLN A 193 -22.94 0.20 -13.49
N GLN A 194 -23.05 -1.01 -14.04
CA GLN A 194 -23.31 -1.22 -15.48
C GLN A 194 -24.69 -0.72 -15.90
N GLU A 195 -25.71 -0.86 -15.06
CA GLU A 195 -27.05 -0.34 -15.32
C GLU A 195 -27.05 1.21 -15.37
N LEU A 196 -26.30 1.85 -14.48
CA LEU A 196 -26.16 3.31 -14.44
C LEU A 196 -25.42 3.86 -15.66
N GLN A 197 -24.38 3.16 -16.14
CA GLN A 197 -23.66 3.56 -17.36
C GLN A 197 -24.55 3.59 -18.61
N LYS A 198 -25.64 2.79 -18.64
CA LYS A 198 -26.58 2.75 -19.76
C LYS A 198 -27.61 3.90 -19.74
N LYS A 199 -27.72 4.64 -18.64
CA LYS A 199 -28.74 5.68 -18.44
C LYS A 199 -28.15 6.98 -17.87
N PRO A 200 -27.35 7.73 -18.66
CA PRO A 200 -26.88 9.04 -18.25
C PRO A 200 -28.03 10.07 -18.22
N PRO A 201 -27.94 11.13 -17.39
CA PRO A 201 -26.87 11.43 -16.44
C PRO A 201 -27.01 10.63 -15.13
N VAL A 202 -25.88 10.20 -14.56
CA VAL A 202 -25.86 9.55 -13.24
C VAL A 202 -25.74 10.63 -12.16
N GLU A 203 -26.61 10.57 -11.16
CA GLU A 203 -26.58 11.50 -10.02
C GLU A 203 -25.28 11.36 -9.22
N LEU A 204 -24.67 12.50 -8.85
CA LEU A 204 -23.41 12.56 -8.12
C LEU A 204 -23.46 11.84 -6.76
N GLU A 205 -24.60 11.94 -6.05
CA GLU A 205 -24.82 11.28 -4.77
C GLU A 205 -24.78 9.75 -4.89
N LEU A 206 -25.36 9.21 -5.95
CA LEU A 206 -25.34 7.78 -6.22
C LEU A 206 -23.93 7.29 -6.58
N LEU A 207 -23.17 8.06 -7.37
CA LEU A 207 -21.76 7.75 -7.63
C LEU A 207 -20.93 7.76 -6.34
N ARG A 208 -21.09 8.76 -5.48
CA ARG A 208 -20.42 8.82 -4.17
C ARG A 208 -20.76 7.61 -3.30
N SER A 209 -22.04 7.22 -3.25
CA SER A 209 -22.48 6.03 -2.52
C SER A 209 -21.88 4.76 -3.11
N LEU A 210 -21.76 4.66 -4.44
CA LEU A 210 -21.15 3.50 -5.11
C LEU A 210 -19.65 3.39 -4.85
N GLY A 211 -18.93 4.51 -4.91
CA GLY A 211 -17.50 4.57 -4.55
C GLY A 211 -17.27 4.17 -3.10
N THR A 212 -18.13 4.66 -2.19
CA THR A 212 -18.10 4.29 -0.76
C THR A 212 -18.40 2.81 -0.56
N ALA A 213 -19.41 2.25 -1.23
CA ALA A 213 -19.74 0.84 -1.16
C ALA A 213 -18.57 -0.03 -1.66
N TYR A 214 -17.89 0.35 -2.75
CA TYR A 214 -16.70 -0.37 -3.22
C TYR A 214 -15.53 -0.33 -2.23
N ARG A 215 -15.31 0.79 -1.54
CA ARG A 215 -14.32 0.88 -0.45
C ARG A 215 -14.70 -0.06 0.70
N GLN A 216 -15.97 -0.06 1.09
CA GLN A 216 -16.52 -0.88 2.17
C GLN A 216 -16.42 -2.38 1.91
N VAL A 217 -16.50 -2.82 0.65
CA VAL A 217 -16.29 -4.23 0.25
C VAL A 217 -14.84 -4.56 -0.12
N ASN A 218 -13.89 -3.65 0.17
CA ASN A 218 -12.47 -3.80 -0.12
C ASN A 218 -12.21 -4.13 -1.61
N ALA A 219 -12.91 -3.42 -2.51
CA ALA A 219 -12.72 -3.48 -3.95
C ALA A 219 -12.09 -2.17 -4.49
N PRO A 220 -10.80 -1.92 -4.19
CA PRO A 220 -10.18 -0.61 -4.36
C PRO A 220 -10.10 -0.14 -5.81
N GLN A 221 -9.80 -1.04 -6.75
CA GLN A 221 -9.72 -0.67 -8.17
C GLN A 221 -11.08 -0.21 -8.71
N LEU A 222 -12.17 -0.83 -8.27
CA LEU A 222 -13.52 -0.42 -8.64
C LEU A 222 -13.88 0.93 -8.01
N ALA A 223 -13.52 1.12 -6.73
CA ALA A 223 -13.71 2.39 -6.05
C ALA A 223 -12.95 3.54 -6.75
N VAL A 224 -11.67 3.34 -7.09
CA VAL A 224 -10.85 4.33 -7.83
C VAL A 224 -11.55 4.72 -9.13
N GLY A 225 -12.01 3.75 -9.92
CA GLY A 225 -12.71 4.04 -11.18
C GLY A 225 -14.02 4.83 -11.00
N ILE A 226 -14.70 4.71 -9.86
CA ILE A 226 -15.87 5.55 -9.54
C ILE A 226 -15.43 6.95 -9.11
N TYR A 227 -14.43 7.09 -8.26
CA TYR A 227 -13.94 8.42 -7.86
C TYR A 227 -13.30 9.19 -9.02
N GLU A 228 -12.68 8.53 -10.00
CA GLU A 228 -12.23 9.16 -11.24
C GLU A 228 -13.40 9.71 -12.07
N GLN A 229 -14.53 8.99 -12.13
CA GLN A 229 -15.75 9.49 -12.78
C GLN A 229 -16.34 10.70 -12.02
N ILE A 230 -16.37 10.65 -10.69
CA ILE A 230 -16.78 11.76 -9.84
C ILE A 230 -15.89 12.98 -10.10
N LEU A 231 -14.57 12.79 -10.17
CA LEU A 231 -13.62 13.86 -10.43
C LEU A 231 -13.83 14.48 -11.82
N ALA A 232 -14.05 13.66 -12.84
CA ALA A 232 -14.34 14.14 -14.20
C ALA A 232 -15.64 14.97 -14.25
N LEU A 233 -16.70 14.49 -13.58
CA LEU A 233 -17.96 15.22 -13.48
C LEU A 233 -17.79 16.54 -12.71
N ALA A 234 -17.10 16.51 -11.58
CA ALA A 234 -16.84 17.68 -10.77
C ALA A 234 -16.02 18.73 -11.51
N ARG A 235 -15.04 18.33 -12.34
CA ARG A 235 -14.26 19.24 -13.20
C ARG A 235 -15.05 19.83 -14.35
N SER A 236 -16.08 19.13 -14.85
CA SER A 236 -16.97 19.66 -15.89
C SER A 236 -17.91 20.77 -15.37
N GLN A 237 -17.95 20.94 -14.06
CA GLN A 237 -18.73 21.96 -13.35
C GLN A 237 -17.75 22.87 -12.56
N PRO A 238 -18.13 24.09 -12.19
CA PRO A 238 -17.30 24.92 -11.30
C PRO A 238 -17.36 24.45 -9.82
N ASP A 239 -17.30 23.14 -9.56
CA ASP A 239 -17.43 22.53 -8.23
C ASP A 239 -16.05 22.17 -7.64
N ILE A 240 -15.30 23.22 -7.28
CA ILE A 240 -13.98 23.10 -6.66
C ILE A 240 -14.01 22.28 -5.35
N PRO A 241 -14.99 22.45 -4.43
CA PRO A 241 -15.05 21.63 -3.22
C PRO A 241 -15.12 20.13 -3.51
N THR A 242 -15.92 19.70 -4.49
CA THR A 242 -16.00 18.29 -4.86
C THR A 242 -14.71 17.81 -5.53
N VAL A 243 -14.07 18.62 -6.38
CA VAL A 243 -12.76 18.30 -6.97
C VAL A 243 -11.73 18.04 -5.87
N GLU A 244 -11.62 18.95 -4.90
CA GLU A 244 -10.68 18.83 -3.79
C GLU A 244 -10.94 17.58 -2.94
N ALA A 245 -12.19 17.37 -2.52
CA ALA A 245 -12.57 16.20 -1.71
C ALA A 245 -12.34 14.87 -2.46
N THR A 246 -12.56 14.85 -3.78
CA THR A 246 -12.37 13.65 -4.59
C THR A 246 -10.89 13.35 -4.81
N LEU A 247 -10.06 14.37 -5.06
CA LEU A 247 -8.61 14.22 -5.15
C LEU A 247 -8.01 13.71 -3.85
N LEU A 248 -8.45 14.23 -2.69
CA LEU A 248 -8.04 13.73 -1.38
C LEU A 248 -8.39 12.25 -1.20
N THR A 249 -9.63 11.87 -1.54
CA THR A 249 -10.07 10.47 -1.44
C THR A 249 -9.24 9.55 -2.33
N LEU A 250 -8.96 9.95 -3.58
CA LEU A 250 -8.12 9.18 -4.49
C LEU A 250 -6.67 9.09 -3.99
N ALA A 251 -6.12 10.17 -3.44
CA ALA A 251 -4.77 10.18 -2.88
C ALA A 251 -4.64 9.23 -1.68
N GLU A 252 -5.56 9.31 -0.71
CA GLU A 252 -5.60 8.43 0.46
C GLU A 252 -5.77 6.96 0.08
N MET A 253 -6.61 6.70 -0.93
CA MET A 253 -6.78 5.34 -1.46
C MET A 253 -5.50 4.83 -2.11
N ASN A 254 -4.86 5.61 -2.98
CA ASN A 254 -3.59 5.18 -3.59
C ASN A 254 -2.52 4.95 -2.52
N MET A 255 -2.50 5.76 -1.44
CA MET A 255 -1.61 5.56 -0.30
C MET A 255 -1.86 4.26 0.45
N SER A 256 -3.13 3.89 0.70
CA SER A 256 -3.44 2.65 1.43
C SER A 256 -3.08 1.38 0.66
N TYR A 257 -2.89 1.48 -0.66
CA TYR A 257 -2.40 0.40 -1.52
C TYR A 257 -0.97 0.64 -2.04
N PHE A 258 -0.21 1.53 -1.40
CA PHE A 258 1.21 1.78 -1.69
C PHE A 258 1.50 2.28 -3.12
N ASP A 259 0.50 2.82 -3.83
CA ASP A 259 0.67 3.50 -5.13
C ASP A 259 1.08 4.96 -4.90
N TYR A 260 2.32 5.13 -4.41
CA TYR A 260 2.88 6.44 -4.06
C TYR A 260 2.95 7.41 -5.24
N ILE A 261 3.12 6.91 -6.47
CA ILE A 261 3.22 7.76 -7.67
C ILE A 261 1.86 8.43 -7.93
N LYS A 262 0.76 7.65 -7.98
CA LYS A 262 -0.56 8.24 -8.20
C LYS A 262 -1.03 9.09 -7.03
N ALA A 263 -0.70 8.70 -5.79
CA ALA A 263 -0.98 9.53 -4.63
C ALA A 263 -0.31 10.91 -4.76
N ALA A 264 0.97 10.94 -5.18
CA ALA A 264 1.68 12.19 -5.41
C ALA A 264 1.05 13.01 -6.56
N ASP A 265 0.57 12.39 -7.63
CA ASP A 265 -0.12 13.09 -8.72
C ASP A 265 -1.34 13.88 -8.23
N HIS A 266 -2.17 13.26 -7.39
CA HIS A 266 -3.33 13.92 -6.80
C HIS A 266 -2.95 15.04 -5.84
N TYR A 267 -1.96 14.84 -4.96
CA TYR A 267 -1.51 15.90 -4.06
C TYR A 267 -0.81 17.05 -4.80
N ARG A 268 -0.14 16.81 -5.92
CA ARG A 268 0.40 17.88 -6.78
C ARG A 268 -0.71 18.72 -7.41
N GLU A 269 -1.85 18.12 -7.73
CA GLU A 269 -3.01 18.87 -8.20
C GLU A 269 -3.66 19.68 -7.08
N LEU A 270 -3.84 19.08 -5.91
CA LEU A 270 -4.31 19.76 -4.70
C LEU A 270 -3.43 20.97 -4.34
N LEU A 271 -2.10 20.81 -4.42
CA LEU A 271 -1.15 21.90 -4.21
C LEU A 271 -1.37 23.05 -5.21
N ARG A 272 -1.49 22.74 -6.52
CA ARG A 272 -1.78 23.77 -7.54
C ARG A 272 -3.10 24.50 -7.29
N LEU A 273 -4.13 23.79 -6.82
CA LEU A 273 -5.40 24.42 -6.44
C LEU A 273 -5.22 25.36 -5.25
N ALA A 274 -4.49 24.95 -4.21
CA ALA A 274 -4.20 25.79 -3.05
C ALA A 274 -3.32 27.01 -3.41
N GLU A 275 -2.36 26.85 -4.32
CA GLU A 275 -1.54 27.94 -4.87
C GLU A 275 -2.39 28.96 -5.62
N SER A 276 -3.27 28.51 -6.53
CA SER A 276 -4.14 29.40 -7.32
C SER A 276 -5.12 30.22 -6.48
N ARG A 277 -5.40 29.77 -5.26
CA ARG A 277 -6.32 30.42 -4.30
C ARG A 277 -5.57 31.14 -3.19
N SER A 278 -4.24 31.15 -3.22
CA SER A 278 -3.39 31.70 -2.16
C SER A 278 -3.69 31.12 -0.77
N ASP A 279 -4.15 29.86 -0.70
CA ASP A 279 -4.44 29.15 0.55
C ASP A 279 -3.15 28.56 1.13
N ARG A 280 -2.44 29.37 1.92
CA ARG A 280 -1.14 29.01 2.52
C ARG A 280 -1.23 27.81 3.46
N VAL A 281 -2.32 27.70 4.22
CA VAL A 281 -2.55 26.59 5.15
C VAL A 281 -2.63 25.27 4.39
N LYS A 282 -3.39 25.22 3.30
CA LYS A 282 -3.48 24.01 2.45
C LYS A 282 -2.18 23.74 1.69
N GLN A 283 -1.48 24.76 1.21
CA GLN A 283 -0.16 24.59 0.57
C GLN A 283 0.82 23.86 1.50
N ILE A 284 0.95 24.32 2.75
CA ILE A 284 1.79 23.66 3.77
C ILE A 284 1.32 22.22 4.00
N ALA A 285 0.02 21.99 4.19
CA ALA A 285 -0.53 20.66 4.42
C ALA A 285 -0.23 19.69 3.25
N TYR A 286 -0.41 20.13 2.00
CA TYR A 286 -0.16 19.29 0.83
C TYR A 286 1.33 19.07 0.55
N LEU A 287 2.19 20.07 0.78
CA LEU A 287 3.64 19.90 0.70
C LEU A 287 4.15 18.89 1.74
N LYS A 288 3.63 18.93 2.98
CA LYS A 288 3.94 17.93 4.01
C LYS A 288 3.57 16.51 3.57
N GLN A 289 2.36 16.35 3.00
CA GLN A 289 1.93 15.06 2.48
C GLN A 289 2.77 14.60 1.28
N LEU A 290 3.08 15.48 0.32
CA LEU A 290 3.97 15.14 -0.80
C LEU A 290 5.35 14.71 -0.34
N ALA A 291 5.94 15.42 0.63
CA ALA A 291 7.24 15.08 1.20
C ALA A 291 7.22 13.66 1.80
N TYR A 292 6.18 13.34 2.58
CA TYR A 292 5.98 12.01 3.13
C TYR A 292 5.82 10.94 2.03
N ILE A 293 4.97 11.20 1.03
CA ILE A 293 4.71 10.27 -0.08
C ILE A 293 5.99 9.97 -0.85
N TYR A 294 6.78 11.00 -1.18
CA TYR A 294 8.04 10.82 -1.89
C TYR A 294 9.08 10.08 -1.06
N ASP A 295 9.16 10.30 0.25
CA ASP A 295 10.04 9.52 1.13
C ASP A 295 9.63 8.04 1.15
N GLN A 296 8.33 7.74 1.33
CA GLN A 296 7.83 6.37 1.34
C GLN A 296 8.04 5.66 -0.01
N GLY A 297 7.85 6.40 -1.11
CA GLY A 297 8.13 5.94 -2.47
C GLY A 297 9.61 5.92 -2.86
N LYS A 298 10.53 6.28 -1.95
CA LYS A 298 11.98 6.41 -2.21
C LYS A 298 12.33 7.33 -3.38
N GLN A 299 11.47 8.31 -3.66
CA GLN A 299 11.68 9.33 -4.69
C GLN A 299 12.49 10.50 -4.10
N HIS A 300 13.73 10.22 -3.70
CA HIS A 300 14.56 11.14 -2.91
C HIS A 300 14.70 12.54 -3.52
N GLN A 301 14.89 12.65 -4.85
CA GLN A 301 14.98 13.95 -5.52
C GLN A 301 13.70 14.78 -5.42
N MET A 302 12.54 14.14 -5.56
CA MET A 302 11.24 14.82 -5.43
C MET A 302 10.98 15.23 -3.98
N ALA A 303 11.32 14.35 -3.02
CA ALA A 303 11.21 14.65 -1.59
C ALA A 303 12.05 15.87 -1.21
N ILE A 304 13.30 15.96 -1.70
CA ILE A 304 14.19 17.10 -1.47
C ILE A 304 13.55 18.39 -1.98
N LYS A 305 13.10 18.42 -3.25
CA LYS A 305 12.49 19.60 -3.85
C LYS A 305 11.26 20.07 -3.07
N THR A 306 10.39 19.14 -2.70
CA THR A 306 9.17 19.45 -1.93
C THR A 306 9.48 19.98 -0.53
N LYS A 307 10.49 19.43 0.16
CA LYS A 307 10.90 19.93 1.48
C LYS A 307 11.56 21.30 1.41
N GLN A 308 12.31 21.60 0.34
CA GLN A 308 12.85 22.94 0.10
C GLN A 308 11.73 23.98 -0.06
N GLN A 309 10.70 23.67 -0.84
CA GLN A 309 9.50 24.52 -0.96
C GLN A 309 8.81 24.71 0.40
N LEU A 310 8.74 23.66 1.21
CA LEU A 310 8.15 23.73 2.54
C LEU A 310 8.98 24.60 3.49
N ILE A 311 10.31 24.56 3.42
CA ILE A 311 11.20 25.45 4.19
C ILE A 311 10.98 26.91 3.79
N GLU A 312 10.95 27.22 2.49
CA GLU A 312 10.71 28.58 1.98
C GLU A 312 9.38 29.16 2.50
N LEU A 313 8.33 28.34 2.45
CA LEU A 313 7.01 28.72 2.95
C LEU A 313 7.00 28.89 4.48
N SER A 314 7.61 27.97 5.22
CA SER A 314 7.77 28.06 6.67
C SER A 314 8.52 29.32 7.11
N LEU A 315 9.57 29.71 6.38
CA LEU A 315 10.32 30.93 6.65
C LEU A 315 9.47 32.18 6.43
N THR A 316 8.66 32.19 5.36
CA THR A 316 7.77 33.30 5.01
C THR A 316 6.65 33.46 6.05
N GLU A 317 6.04 32.36 6.48
CA GLU A 317 4.92 32.35 7.45
C GLU A 317 5.40 32.40 8.91
N GLN A 318 6.72 32.43 9.14
CA GLN A 318 7.35 32.36 10.47
C GLN A 318 6.98 31.09 11.29
N ASP A 319 6.51 30.02 10.64
CA ASP A 319 6.37 28.68 11.22
C ASP A 319 7.70 27.93 11.15
N LEU A 320 8.64 28.35 12.01
CA LEU A 320 10.03 27.92 11.99
C LEU A 320 10.31 26.60 12.72
N LEU A 321 9.32 26.06 13.44
CA LEU A 321 9.51 24.93 14.34
C LEU A 321 10.01 23.68 13.62
N GLN A 322 9.56 23.47 12.38
CA GLN A 322 9.84 22.26 11.60
C GLN A 322 11.09 22.37 10.72
N VAL A 323 11.67 23.56 10.58
CA VAL A 323 12.76 23.83 9.63
C VAL A 323 13.99 22.94 9.88
N PRO A 324 14.50 22.76 11.13
CA PRO A 324 15.62 21.85 11.36
C PRO A 324 15.33 20.41 10.95
N SER A 325 14.13 19.90 11.25
CA SER A 325 13.72 18.54 10.89
C SER A 325 13.61 18.35 9.38
N LEU A 326 13.22 19.39 8.64
CA LEU A 326 13.22 19.37 7.18
C LEU A 326 14.64 19.30 6.62
N TYR A 327 15.57 20.09 7.14
CA TYR A 327 16.98 19.99 6.76
C TYR A 327 17.59 18.61 7.08
N LEU A 328 17.31 18.05 8.25
CA LEU A 328 17.71 16.67 8.60
C LEU A 328 17.16 15.64 7.61
N SER A 329 15.90 15.80 7.22
CA SER A 329 15.25 14.89 6.28
C SER A 329 15.81 15.06 4.86
N ILE A 330 16.13 16.27 4.42
CA ILE A 330 16.82 16.53 3.15
C ILE A 330 18.23 15.92 3.17
N GLY A 331 18.98 16.11 4.25
CA GLY A 331 20.31 15.50 4.42
C GLY A 331 20.26 13.97 4.32
N SER A 332 19.27 13.35 4.96
CA SER A 332 19.06 11.89 4.88
C SER A 332 18.70 11.43 3.46
N ASN A 333 17.99 12.25 2.67
CA ASN A 333 17.70 11.96 1.27
C ASN A 333 18.94 12.10 0.37
N TYR A 334 19.80 13.09 0.61
CA TYR A 334 21.08 13.20 -0.09
C TYR A 334 22.03 12.05 0.26
N GLU A 335 22.07 11.63 1.53
CA GLU A 335 22.83 10.47 1.99
C GLU A 335 22.37 9.18 1.27
N ALA A 336 21.05 8.98 1.14
CA ALA A 336 20.49 7.85 0.38
C ALA A 336 20.85 7.89 -1.12
N LEU A 337 21.12 9.07 -1.67
CA LEU A 337 21.60 9.28 -3.05
C LEU A 337 23.13 9.16 -3.17
N GLY A 338 23.86 8.95 -2.08
CA GLY A 338 25.33 8.93 -2.05
C GLY A 338 25.98 10.30 -2.23
N LEU A 339 25.21 11.37 -2.06
CA LEU A 339 25.65 12.76 -2.22
C LEU A 339 26.14 13.32 -0.89
N VAL A 340 27.34 12.89 -0.49
CA VAL A 340 27.93 13.14 0.85
C VAL A 340 28.03 14.63 1.18
N GLU A 341 28.56 15.45 0.27
CA GLU A 341 28.74 16.89 0.52
C GLU A 341 27.40 17.61 0.73
N GLN A 342 26.41 17.31 -0.10
CA GLN A 342 25.07 17.89 0.02
C GLN A 342 24.36 17.42 1.30
N ALA A 343 24.56 16.16 1.69
CA ALA A 343 24.03 15.64 2.96
C ALA A 343 24.66 16.37 4.15
N ALA A 344 25.99 16.51 4.14
CA ALA A 344 26.75 17.20 5.17
C ALA A 344 26.30 18.66 5.33
N GLN A 345 26.18 19.39 4.21
CA GLN A 345 25.69 20.76 4.21
C GLN A 345 24.30 20.87 4.87
N ASN A 346 23.35 19.99 4.53
CA ASN A 346 22.02 20.04 5.11
C ASN A 346 22.00 19.67 6.60
N TYR A 347 22.84 18.74 7.05
CA TYR A 347 22.99 18.47 8.48
C TYR A 347 23.62 19.65 9.22
N GLN A 348 24.56 20.38 8.62
CA GLN A 348 25.12 21.61 9.18
C GLN A 348 24.08 22.73 9.30
N GLU A 349 23.25 22.93 8.26
CA GLU A 349 22.14 23.89 8.29
C GLU A 349 21.12 23.54 9.39
N ALA A 350 20.76 22.27 9.53
CA ALA A 350 19.89 21.79 10.60
C ALA A 350 20.48 22.12 11.99
N TYR A 351 21.77 21.83 12.18
CA TYR A 351 22.48 22.13 13.42
C TYR A 351 22.49 23.64 13.72
N ALA A 352 22.92 24.47 12.77
CA ALA A 352 23.02 25.91 12.95
C ALA A 352 21.67 26.54 13.29
N PHE A 353 20.62 26.15 12.55
CA PHE A 353 19.26 26.66 12.78
C PHE A 353 18.71 26.27 14.15
N ALA A 354 18.88 24.99 14.54
CA ALA A 354 18.42 24.47 15.82
C ALA A 354 19.19 25.07 16.99
N TYR A 355 20.52 25.19 16.88
CA TYR A 355 21.38 25.71 17.93
C TYR A 355 21.07 27.18 18.25
N GLN A 356 20.91 28.03 17.23
CA GLN A 356 20.55 29.45 17.41
C GLN A 356 19.20 29.65 18.12
N ARG A 357 18.34 28.63 18.13
CA ARG A 357 17.01 28.64 18.76
C ARG A 357 16.94 27.78 20.01
N GLU A 358 18.08 27.36 20.54
CA GLU A 358 18.19 26.53 21.75
C GLU A 358 17.44 25.18 21.64
N MET A 359 17.19 24.70 20.42
CA MET A 359 16.57 23.41 20.13
C MET A 359 17.62 22.29 20.20
N PHE A 360 18.30 22.17 21.35
CA PHE A 360 19.50 21.34 21.49
C PHE A 360 19.28 19.85 21.17
N ASN A 361 18.06 19.34 21.33
CA ASN A 361 17.72 17.97 20.92
C ASN A 361 17.78 17.74 19.40
N LEU A 362 17.41 18.72 18.57
CA LEU A 362 17.56 18.63 17.12
C LEU A 362 18.99 18.96 16.68
N ALA A 363 19.64 19.90 17.37
CA ALA A 363 21.03 20.23 17.12
C ALA A 363 21.95 19.01 17.34
N LYS A 364 21.76 18.24 18.41
CA LYS A 364 22.51 17.00 18.66
C LYS A 364 22.21 15.91 17.62
N GLU A 365 20.95 15.77 17.19
CA GLU A 365 20.58 14.81 16.15
C GLU A 365 21.27 15.11 14.82
N ALA A 366 21.32 16.39 14.44
CA ALA A 366 22.02 16.85 13.25
C ALA A 366 23.52 16.57 13.30
N LEU A 367 24.19 16.86 14.41
CA LEU A 367 25.60 16.54 14.59
C LEU A 367 25.86 15.03 14.61
N GLN A 368 24.98 14.23 15.21
CA GLN A 368 25.11 12.78 15.20
C GLN A 368 25.03 12.22 13.77
N LYS A 369 24.07 12.69 12.97
CA LYS A 369 23.94 12.31 11.56
C LYS A 369 25.15 12.73 10.74
N LEU A 370 25.63 13.96 10.94
CA LEU A 370 26.83 14.48 10.28
C LEU A 370 28.09 13.67 10.63
N ALA A 371 28.28 13.33 11.90
CA ALA A 371 29.43 12.54 12.34
C ALA A 371 29.40 11.13 11.74
N ASN A 372 28.23 10.48 11.74
CA ASN A 372 28.04 9.15 11.14
C ASN A 372 28.27 9.17 9.62
N LEU A 373 27.82 10.23 8.94
CA LEU A 373 28.07 10.43 7.51
C LEU A 373 29.57 10.51 7.21
N PHE A 374 30.33 11.27 7.99
CA PHE A 374 31.79 11.35 7.82
C PHE A 374 32.50 10.04 8.18
N GLN A 375 32.08 9.34 9.23
CA GLN A 375 32.63 8.01 9.55
C GLN A 375 32.40 7.00 8.42
N SER A 376 31.17 6.89 7.93
CA SER A 376 30.82 5.97 6.84
C SER A 376 31.48 6.35 5.51
N SER A 377 31.81 7.63 5.32
CA SER A 377 32.56 8.13 4.17
C SER A 377 34.09 8.06 4.35
N ASN A 378 34.58 7.40 5.40
CA ASN A 378 36.00 7.26 5.73
C ASN A 378 36.74 8.60 5.90
N GLN A 379 36.09 9.57 6.56
CA GLN A 379 36.63 10.89 6.90
C GLN A 379 36.74 11.05 8.43
N PRO A 380 37.63 10.27 9.10
CA PRO A 380 37.65 10.16 10.56
C PRO A 380 38.02 11.47 11.27
N GLN A 381 38.84 12.34 10.66
CA GLN A 381 39.20 13.63 11.25
C GLN A 381 38.00 14.59 11.30
N GLN A 382 37.18 14.63 10.24
CA GLN A 382 35.98 15.46 10.24
C GLN A 382 34.94 14.92 11.22
N ALA A 383 34.73 13.60 11.26
CA ALA A 383 33.88 12.97 12.24
C ALA A 383 34.31 13.30 13.69
N LEU A 384 35.61 13.25 13.96
CA LEU A 384 36.18 13.60 15.26
C LEU A 384 35.85 15.04 15.67
N SER A 385 36.04 16.01 14.77
CA SER A 385 35.67 17.41 15.04
C SER A 385 34.17 17.57 15.33
N VAL A 386 33.31 16.86 14.59
CA VAL A 386 31.86 16.90 14.82
C VAL A 386 31.49 16.29 16.18
N TYR A 387 32.09 15.17 16.58
CA TYR A 387 31.84 14.59 17.91
C TYR A 387 32.29 15.49 19.05
N GLN A 388 33.39 16.23 18.89
CA GLN A 388 33.82 17.22 19.89
C GLN A 388 32.78 18.33 20.07
N ILE A 389 32.18 18.82 18.98
CA ILE A 389 31.08 19.79 19.05
C ILE A 389 29.84 19.14 19.70
N LEU A 390 29.54 17.88 19.36
CA LEU A 390 28.41 17.14 19.91
C LEU A 390 28.49 16.96 21.43
N VAL A 391 29.69 16.79 22.02
CA VAL A 391 29.87 16.79 23.48
C VAL A 391 29.34 18.08 24.08
N SER A 392 29.76 19.24 23.56
CA SER A 392 29.32 20.56 24.04
C SER A 392 27.81 20.75 23.92
N VAL A 393 27.20 20.30 22.81
CA VAL A 393 25.75 20.39 22.63
C VAL A 393 25.00 19.43 23.56
N ASN A 394 25.52 18.24 23.83
CA ASN A 394 24.91 17.31 24.78
C ASN A 394 24.96 17.85 26.21
N ILE A 395 25.99 18.62 26.59
CA ILE A 395 26.02 19.34 27.88
C ILE A 395 24.87 20.35 27.95
N LEU A 396 24.67 21.17 26.91
CA LEU A 396 23.56 22.13 26.84
C LEU A 396 22.19 21.42 26.86
N ALA A 397 22.08 20.28 26.18
CA ALA A 397 20.88 19.44 26.18
C ALA A 397 20.66 18.65 27.48
N LYS A 398 21.62 18.69 28.43
CA LYS A 398 21.65 17.88 29.66
C LYS A 398 21.52 16.38 29.39
N ASP A 399 22.10 15.92 28.28
CA ASP A 399 22.06 14.53 27.85
C ASP A 399 23.35 13.79 28.24
N SER A 400 23.42 13.32 29.49
CA SER A 400 24.60 12.60 29.99
C SER A 400 24.89 11.31 29.21
N TYR A 401 23.86 10.61 28.73
CA TYR A 401 24.06 9.43 27.87
C TYR A 401 24.68 9.84 26.52
N GLY A 402 24.23 10.95 25.94
CA GLY A 402 24.81 11.56 24.75
C GLY A 402 26.28 11.95 24.93
N ILE A 403 26.63 12.59 26.05
CA ILE A 403 28.03 12.96 26.37
C ILE A 403 28.90 11.70 26.44
N MET A 404 28.48 10.70 27.22
CA MET A 404 29.19 9.43 27.36
C MET A 404 29.40 8.72 26.02
N ASN A 405 28.36 8.65 25.19
CA ASN A 405 28.43 8.00 23.88
C ASN A 405 29.31 8.80 22.90
N ALA A 406 29.31 10.12 22.94
CA ALA A 406 30.19 10.95 22.11
C ALA A 406 31.67 10.70 22.47
N TYR A 407 32.01 10.63 23.76
CA TYR A 407 33.36 10.26 24.19
C TYR A 407 33.76 8.84 23.78
N ASP A 408 32.84 7.87 23.81
CA ASP A 408 33.09 6.52 23.28
C ASP A 408 33.47 6.56 21.79
N GLN A 409 32.77 7.36 20.98
CA GLN A 409 33.07 7.50 19.55
C GLN A 409 34.39 8.24 19.30
N ILE A 410 34.69 9.29 20.08
CA ILE A 410 35.98 10.00 20.02
C ILE A 410 37.13 9.04 20.34
N GLY A 411 37.01 8.25 21.41
CA GLY A 411 38.01 7.26 21.80
C GLY A 411 38.25 6.20 20.72
N LYS A 412 37.18 5.67 20.12
CA LYS A 412 37.26 4.73 18.99
C LYS A 412 37.93 5.32 17.76
N LEU A 413 37.65 6.58 17.45
CA LEU A 413 38.27 7.28 16.31
C LEU A 413 39.76 7.53 16.54
N TYR A 414 40.17 7.99 17.72
CA TYR A 414 41.59 8.13 18.02
C TYR A 414 42.32 6.79 18.02
N LEU A 415 41.67 5.73 18.52
CA LEU A 415 42.23 4.39 18.48
C LEU A 415 42.45 3.90 17.05
N SER A 416 41.50 4.13 16.13
CA SER A 416 41.67 3.77 14.72
C SER A 416 42.76 4.59 14.01
N LEU A 417 42.97 5.83 14.46
CA LEU A 417 44.07 6.70 14.04
C LEU A 417 45.41 6.39 14.74
N LYS A 418 45.43 5.42 15.67
CA LYS A 418 46.59 5.05 16.51
C LYS A 418 47.12 6.18 17.40
N ASP A 419 46.28 7.17 17.72
CA ASP A 419 46.57 8.19 18.72
C ASP A 419 46.11 7.68 20.10
N PHE A 420 46.92 6.78 20.68
CA PHE A 420 46.59 6.14 21.95
C PHE A 420 46.43 7.13 23.12
N PRO A 421 47.26 8.18 23.27
CA PRO A 421 47.07 9.17 24.34
C PRO A 421 45.70 9.86 24.27
N GLN A 422 45.25 10.29 23.09
CA GLN A 422 43.96 10.95 22.95
C GLN A 422 42.79 9.96 23.08
N ALA A 423 42.96 8.72 22.60
CA ALA A 423 41.97 7.66 22.80
C ALA A 423 41.75 7.38 24.30
N LEU A 424 42.85 7.28 25.07
CA LEU A 424 42.81 7.05 26.51
C LEU A 424 42.08 8.18 27.23
N ASN A 425 42.41 9.44 26.92
CA ASN A 425 41.73 10.60 27.50
C ASN A 425 40.21 10.55 27.24
N ALA A 426 39.81 10.33 25.99
CA ALA A 426 38.39 10.25 25.64
C ALA A 426 37.66 9.12 26.38
N PHE A 427 38.23 7.92 26.49
CA PHE A 427 37.62 6.84 27.26
C PHE A 427 37.57 7.11 28.76
N GLN A 428 38.55 7.82 29.32
CA GLN A 428 38.53 8.25 30.72
C GLN A 428 37.40 9.26 30.98
N GLN A 429 37.23 10.25 30.11
CA GLN A 429 36.12 11.19 30.18
C GLN A 429 34.77 10.46 30.06
N GLY A 430 34.65 9.48 29.15
CA GLY A 430 33.48 8.61 29.06
C GLY A 430 33.23 7.79 30.33
N LEU A 431 34.29 7.28 30.97
CA LEU A 431 34.20 6.53 32.23
C LEU A 431 33.70 7.38 33.40
N GLU A 432 34.10 8.65 33.48
CA GLU A 432 33.62 9.57 34.51
C GLU A 432 32.10 9.74 34.44
N ILE A 433 31.55 9.94 33.24
CA ILE A 433 30.10 10.03 33.03
C ILE A 433 29.43 8.67 33.28
N ALA A 434 30.03 7.57 32.83
CA ALA A 434 29.52 6.21 33.06
C ALA A 434 29.36 5.90 34.55
N LYS A 435 30.31 6.33 35.40
CA LYS A 435 30.24 6.20 36.86
C LYS A 435 29.12 7.04 37.48
N GLN A 436 28.94 8.27 37.01
CA GLN A 436 27.83 9.13 37.44
C GLN A 436 26.47 8.50 37.09
N LEU A 437 26.39 7.84 35.93
CA LEU A 437 25.18 7.16 35.45
C LEU A 437 24.99 5.74 36.02
N GLN A 438 26.00 5.18 36.69
CA GLN A 438 26.04 3.75 37.06
C GLN A 438 25.76 2.82 35.86
N TYR A 439 26.27 3.18 34.68
CA TYR A 439 25.97 2.51 33.42
C TYR A 439 27.23 2.36 32.55
N ARG A 440 27.52 1.15 32.07
CA ARG A 440 28.68 0.82 31.19
C ARG A 440 30.07 1.13 31.78
N GLU A 441 30.22 1.25 33.09
CA GLU A 441 31.54 1.46 33.73
C GLU A 441 32.58 0.38 33.35
N ALA A 442 32.17 -0.89 33.39
CA ALA A 442 33.03 -2.01 33.02
C ALA A 442 33.46 -1.95 31.55
N TYR A 443 32.59 -1.50 30.66
CA TYR A 443 32.90 -1.34 29.24
C TYR A 443 34.02 -0.30 29.04
N PHE A 444 33.91 0.89 29.63
CA PHE A 444 34.94 1.92 29.48
C PHE A 444 36.26 1.51 30.14
N SER A 445 36.19 0.83 31.28
CA SER A 445 37.39 0.28 31.94
C SER A 445 38.13 -0.72 31.04
N GLN A 446 37.39 -1.60 30.34
CA GLN A 446 37.96 -2.53 29.36
C GLN A 446 38.55 -1.82 28.14
N GLN A 447 37.90 -0.77 27.63
CA GLN A 447 38.45 0.01 26.51
C GLN A 447 39.79 0.68 26.89
N ILE A 448 39.88 1.25 28.09
CA ILE A 448 41.12 1.83 28.62
C ILE A 448 42.23 0.77 28.72
N GLU A 449 41.93 -0.42 29.25
CA GLU A 449 42.90 -1.51 29.31
C GLU A 449 43.37 -1.95 27.92
N GLN A 450 42.46 -2.02 26.95
CA GLN A 450 42.79 -2.37 25.56
C GLN A 450 43.72 -1.34 24.91
N VAL A 451 43.47 -0.04 25.11
CA VAL A 451 44.35 1.03 24.60
C VAL A 451 45.74 0.90 25.19
N ASN A 452 45.86 0.70 26.50
CA ASN A 452 47.16 0.54 27.18
C ASN A 452 47.95 -0.68 26.70
N LYS A 453 47.27 -1.77 26.32
CA LYS A 453 47.94 -2.96 25.74
C LYS A 453 48.46 -2.73 24.31
N GLN A 454 47.87 -1.81 23.57
CA GLN A 454 48.21 -1.53 22.18
C GLN A 454 49.19 -0.36 22.03
N ALA A 455 49.29 0.51 23.04
CA ALA A 455 50.24 1.61 23.05
C ALA A 455 51.69 1.08 23.07
N PRO A 456 52.58 1.57 22.19
CA PRO A 456 54.00 1.26 22.28
C PRO A 456 54.56 1.77 23.61
N GLN A 457 55.31 0.91 24.31
CA GLN A 457 55.95 1.21 25.60
C GLN A 457 57.01 2.31 25.51
#